data_AF-A0A662HRN9-F1
#
_entry.id   AF-A0A662HRN9-F1
#
_cell.length_a   1.000
_cell.length_b   1.000
_cell.length_c   1.000
_cell.angle_alpha   90.00
_cell.angle_beta   90.00
_cell.angle_gamma   90.00
#
_symmetry.space_group_name_H-M   'P 1'
#
loop_
_entity.id
_entity.type
_entity.pdbx_description
1 polymer ?
#
loop_
_entity_poly.entity_id
_entity_poly.type
_entity_poly.pdbx_seq_one_letter_code
_entity_poly.pdbx_strand_id
1 'polypeptide(L)'
;MKVLKVGRIRVRVPDEVEVLEVCDLDELYGHSSMKTRADALIVLRGGDRVIAAIVEDTGRPEPRDFERLNDTLRDLIEKRLVRPSMVVLKVLHHKGFKTGRALLLSLARAFKVELQECRSKATDLCLILRKRRLLS
;
A
#
# COMPACT_ATOMS: atom_id res chain seq x y z
N MET A 1 15.04 4.14 -10.39
CA MET A 1 13.82 4.08 -9.57
C MET A 1 12.77 4.89 -10.30
N LYS A 2 11.57 4.35 -10.50
CA LYS A 2 10.44 5.07 -11.12
C LYS A 2 9.44 5.51 -10.06
N VAL A 3 8.80 6.66 -10.29
CA VAL A 3 7.77 7.21 -9.41
C VAL A 3 6.42 7.12 -10.13
N LEU A 4 5.52 6.34 -9.57
CA LEU A 4 4.14 6.24 -10.01
C LEU A 4 3.33 7.32 -9.28
N LYS A 5 2.53 8.08 -10.03
CA LYS A 5 1.56 9.01 -9.46
C LYS A 5 0.17 8.41 -9.65
N VAL A 6 -0.51 8.12 -8.54
CA VAL A 6 -1.85 7.51 -8.52
C VAL A 6 -2.73 8.43 -7.68
N GLY A 7 -3.63 9.16 -8.34
CA GLY A 7 -4.34 10.27 -7.71
C GLY A 7 -3.41 11.24 -6.99
N ARG A 8 -3.50 11.26 -5.66
CA ARG A 8 -2.69 12.08 -4.75
C ARG A 8 -1.46 11.36 -4.20
N ILE A 9 -1.37 10.04 -4.33
CA ILE A 9 -0.23 9.24 -3.83
C ILE A 9 0.91 9.26 -4.85
N ARG A 10 2.13 9.30 -4.33
CA ARG A 10 3.33 8.98 -5.09
C ARG A 10 3.92 7.70 -4.55
N VAL A 11 4.19 6.73 -5.41
CA VAL A 11 4.80 5.46 -5.02
C VAL A 11 6.07 5.25 -5.82
N ARG A 12 7.19 5.10 -5.11
CA ARG A 12 8.47 4.73 -5.70
C ARG A 12 8.52 3.21 -5.81
N VAL A 13 8.84 2.75 -7.00
CA VAL A 13 9.06 1.33 -7.27
C VAL A 13 10.43 1.14 -7.95
N PRO A 14 11.08 -0.02 -7.75
CA PRO A 14 12.32 -0.36 -8.45
C PRO A 14 12.15 -0.32 -9.98
N ASP A 15 13.24 -0.11 -10.71
CA ASP A 15 13.19 -0.18 -12.19
C ASP A 15 13.07 -1.62 -12.67
N GLU A 16 13.62 -2.57 -11.90
CA GLU A 16 13.61 -4.01 -12.19
C GLU A 16 12.23 -4.68 -12.04
N VAL A 17 11.21 -3.97 -11.54
CA VAL A 17 9.83 -4.50 -11.50
C VAL A 17 9.00 -3.95 -12.65
N GLU A 18 8.23 -4.82 -13.30
CA GLU A 18 7.24 -4.42 -14.30
C GLU A 18 5.97 -3.95 -13.58
N VAL A 19 5.38 -2.84 -14.03
CA VAL A 19 4.10 -2.34 -13.51
C VAL A 19 3.01 -2.83 -14.43
N LEU A 20 2.16 -3.72 -13.93
CA LEU A 20 1.10 -4.35 -14.72
C LEU A 20 -0.18 -3.51 -14.68
N GLU A 21 -0.52 -2.98 -13.50
CA GLU A 21 -1.76 -2.22 -13.30
C GLU A 21 -1.59 -1.19 -12.20
N VAL A 22 -2.29 -0.06 -12.35
CA VAL A 22 -2.35 1.02 -11.36
C VAL A 22 -3.80 1.49 -11.28
N CYS A 23 -4.37 1.47 -10.09
CA CYS A 23 -5.75 1.86 -9.84
C CYS A 23 -5.80 2.87 -8.68
N ASP A 24 -6.46 3.99 -8.93
CA ASP A 24 -6.82 4.97 -7.90
C ASP A 24 -8.07 4.47 -7.17
N LEU A 25 -7.90 4.08 -5.91
CA LEU A 25 -9.01 3.53 -5.12
C LEU A 25 -9.96 4.64 -4.68
N ASP A 26 -9.49 5.89 -4.54
CA ASP A 26 -10.37 7.01 -4.25
C ASP A 26 -11.40 7.20 -5.38
N GLU A 27 -10.93 7.06 -6.63
CA GLU A 27 -11.79 7.12 -7.82
C GLU A 27 -12.73 5.91 -7.89
N LEU A 28 -12.20 4.69 -7.66
CA LEU A 28 -12.99 3.45 -7.69
C LEU A 28 -14.16 3.46 -6.70
N TYR A 29 -13.97 4.04 -5.52
CA TYR A 29 -14.99 4.14 -4.47
C TYR A 29 -15.76 5.47 -4.47
N GLY A 30 -15.51 6.35 -5.45
CA GLY A 30 -16.22 7.62 -5.60
C GLY A 30 -15.94 8.63 -4.48
N HIS A 31 -14.80 8.52 -3.80
CA HIS A 31 -14.38 9.40 -2.72
C HIS A 31 -13.66 10.64 -3.27
N SER A 32 -14.40 11.59 -3.87
CA SER A 32 -13.80 12.79 -4.48
C SER A 32 -13.41 13.90 -3.49
N SER A 33 -13.54 13.68 -2.18
CA SER A 33 -13.35 14.75 -1.21
C SER A 33 -11.87 15.01 -0.90
N MET A 34 -11.44 16.28 -0.96
CA MET A 34 -10.06 16.72 -0.61
C MET A 34 -9.62 16.36 0.83
N LYS A 35 -10.53 15.86 1.67
CA LYS A 35 -10.28 15.52 3.09
C LYS A 35 -10.09 14.03 3.37
N THR A 36 -10.45 13.16 2.45
CA THR A 36 -10.32 11.72 2.63
C THR A 36 -8.92 11.25 2.25
N ARG A 37 -8.44 10.22 2.95
CA ARG A 37 -7.14 9.57 2.77
C ARG A 37 -6.98 9.13 1.32
N ALA A 38 -5.74 9.00 0.86
CA ALA A 38 -5.46 8.62 -0.51
C ALA A 38 -5.07 7.15 -0.55
N ASP A 39 -5.80 6.37 -1.34
CA ASP A 39 -5.62 4.93 -1.47
C ASP A 39 -5.31 4.52 -2.92
N ALA A 40 -4.37 3.58 -3.11
CA ALA A 40 -4.00 3.07 -4.43
C ALA A 40 -3.80 1.55 -4.40
N LEU A 41 -4.18 0.89 -5.49
CA LEU A 41 -3.77 -0.47 -5.82
C LEU A 41 -2.73 -0.39 -6.94
N ILE A 42 -1.59 -1.03 -6.72
CA ILE A 42 -0.53 -1.16 -7.72
C ILE A 42 -0.21 -2.64 -7.89
N VAL A 43 -0.41 -3.16 -9.09
CA VAL A 43 -0.06 -4.53 -9.45
C VAL A 43 1.30 -4.52 -10.15
N LEU A 44 2.25 -5.25 -9.59
CA LEU A 44 3.63 -5.35 -10.05
C LEU A 44 3.96 -6.80 -10.43
N ARG A 45 4.97 -6.97 -11.28
CA ARG A 45 5.67 -8.23 -11.48
C ARG A 45 7.12 -8.08 -11.06
N GLY A 46 7.54 -8.93 -10.13
CA GLY A 46 8.93 -9.06 -9.67
C GLY A 46 9.35 -10.52 -9.77
N GLY A 47 10.35 -10.82 -10.59
CA GLY A 47 10.68 -12.20 -10.97
C GLY A 47 9.48 -12.94 -11.56
N ASP A 48 9.19 -14.12 -11.02
CA ASP A 48 8.06 -14.99 -11.40
C ASP A 48 6.75 -14.66 -10.66
N ARG A 49 6.75 -13.66 -9.78
CA ARG A 49 5.62 -13.35 -8.89
C ARG A 49 4.86 -12.12 -9.35
N VAL A 50 3.54 -12.19 -9.25
CA VAL A 50 2.65 -11.03 -9.35
C VAL A 50 2.31 -10.54 -7.95
N ILE A 51 2.42 -9.23 -7.73
CA ILE A 51 2.34 -8.59 -6.42
C ILE A 51 1.26 -7.54 -6.47
N ALA A 52 0.27 -7.62 -5.59
CA ALA A 52 -0.75 -6.60 -5.40
C ALA A 52 -0.38 -5.76 -4.17
N ALA A 53 0.07 -4.52 -4.41
CA ALA A 53 0.38 -3.56 -3.36
C ALA A 53 -0.79 -2.59 -3.16
N ILE A 54 -1.48 -2.72 -2.03
CA ILE A 54 -2.51 -1.79 -1.57
C ILE A 54 -1.79 -0.76 -0.68
N VAL A 55 -1.75 0.49 -1.13
CA VAL A 55 -1.04 1.59 -0.48
C VAL A 55 -2.05 2.60 0.02
N GLU A 56 -1.99 2.89 1.32
CA GLU A 56 -2.80 3.90 1.97
C GLU A 56 -1.89 4.98 2.60
N ASP A 57 -2.08 6.25 2.23
CA ASP A 57 -1.41 7.40 2.86
C ASP A 57 -2.31 8.01 3.94
N THR A 58 -2.08 7.64 5.20
CA THR A 58 -2.84 8.16 6.34
C THR A 58 -2.26 9.44 6.91
N GLY A 59 -0.95 9.65 6.74
CA GLY A 59 -0.16 10.64 7.47
C GLY A 59 -0.05 10.35 8.97
N ARG A 60 -1.18 10.14 9.66
CA ARG A 60 -1.29 9.67 11.06
C ARG A 60 -2.21 8.45 11.11
N PRO A 61 -1.66 7.26 11.39
CA PRO A 61 -2.42 6.02 11.44
C PRO A 61 -3.31 5.96 12.69
N GLU A 62 -4.48 5.37 12.53
CA GLU A 62 -5.44 5.03 13.59
C GLU A 62 -5.76 3.52 13.53
N PRO A 63 -6.23 2.90 14.63
CA PRO A 63 -6.54 1.47 14.63
C PRO A 63 -7.51 1.03 13.53
N ARG A 64 -8.52 1.87 13.22
CA ARG A 64 -9.50 1.60 12.15
C ARG A 64 -8.88 1.50 10.75
N ASP A 65 -7.68 2.05 10.54
CA ASP A 65 -7.02 2.03 9.23
C ASP A 65 -6.55 0.62 8.88
N PHE A 66 -6.22 -0.19 9.88
CA PHE A 66 -5.82 -1.58 9.70
C PHE A 66 -7.00 -2.48 9.32
N GLU A 67 -8.15 -2.25 9.95
CA GLU A 67 -9.41 -2.91 9.61
C GLU A 67 -9.84 -2.53 8.20
N ARG A 68 -9.81 -1.24 7.89
CA ARG A 68 -10.11 -0.70 6.56
C ARG A 68 -9.26 -1.35 5.46
N LEU A 69 -7.94 -1.46 5.64
CA LEU A 69 -7.07 -2.14 4.68
C LEU A 69 -7.42 -3.62 4.47
N ASN A 70 -7.91 -4.31 5.50
CA ASN A 70 -8.39 -5.68 5.34
C ASN A 70 -9.69 -5.73 4.54
N ASP A 71 -10.62 -4.82 4.80
CA ASP A 71 -11.89 -4.77 4.10
C ASP A 71 -11.69 -4.38 2.64
N THR A 72 -10.84 -3.38 2.35
CA THR A 72 -10.41 -3.05 1.00
C THR A 72 -9.81 -4.25 0.27
N LEU A 73 -8.98 -5.07 0.94
CA LEU A 73 -8.46 -6.28 0.32
C LEU A 73 -9.58 -7.28 -0.03
N ARG A 74 -10.57 -7.49 0.85
CA ARG A 74 -11.71 -8.38 0.58
C ARG A 74 -12.51 -7.89 -0.63
N ASP A 75 -12.83 -6.62 -0.67
CA ASP A 75 -13.55 -6.00 -1.79
C ASP A 75 -12.80 -6.14 -3.11
N LEU A 76 -11.47 -5.92 -3.10
CA LEU A 76 -10.64 -6.06 -4.30
C LEU A 76 -10.57 -7.51 -4.80
N ILE A 77 -10.66 -8.50 -3.89
CA ILE A 77 -10.77 -9.92 -4.24
C ILE A 77 -12.14 -10.20 -4.86
N GLU A 78 -13.22 -9.70 -4.27
CA GLU A 78 -14.59 -9.87 -4.80
C GLU A 78 -14.75 -9.25 -6.20
N LYS A 79 -14.15 -8.07 -6.41
CA LYS A 79 -14.08 -7.39 -7.71
C LYS A 79 -13.08 -8.02 -8.69
N ARG A 80 -12.36 -9.08 -8.28
CA ARG A 80 -11.34 -9.81 -9.07
C ARG A 80 -10.14 -8.96 -9.51
N LEU A 81 -9.91 -7.81 -8.86
CA LEU A 81 -8.72 -6.97 -9.05
C LEU A 81 -7.50 -7.55 -8.34
N VAL A 82 -7.72 -8.25 -7.23
CA VAL A 82 -6.70 -9.05 -6.54
C VAL A 82 -7.05 -10.53 -6.67
N ARG A 83 -6.11 -11.33 -7.16
CA ARG A 83 -6.30 -12.78 -7.39
C ARG A 83 -5.57 -13.60 -6.33
N PRO A 84 -6.05 -14.81 -5.98
CA PRO A 84 -5.42 -15.66 -4.96
C PRO A 84 -3.94 -16.01 -5.22
N SER A 85 -3.51 -16.04 -6.48
CA SER A 85 -2.11 -16.33 -6.86
C SER A 85 -1.16 -15.14 -6.66
N MET A 86 -1.69 -13.94 -6.38
CA MET A 86 -0.89 -12.74 -6.18
C MET A 86 -0.36 -12.65 -4.76
N VAL A 87 0.87 -12.17 -4.60
CA VAL A 87 1.42 -11.78 -3.30
C VAL A 87 0.80 -10.46 -2.87
N VAL A 88 0.10 -10.45 -1.73
CA VAL A 88 -0.55 -9.24 -1.22
C VAL A 88 0.37 -8.46 -0.28
N LEU A 89 0.56 -7.17 -0.55
CA LEU A 89 1.21 -6.21 0.32
C LEU A 89 0.21 -5.14 0.72
N LYS A 90 -0.12 -5.07 2.02
CA LYS A 90 -0.85 -3.93 2.58
C LYS A 90 0.17 -2.97 3.18
N VAL A 91 0.21 -1.75 2.67
CA VAL A 91 1.22 -0.77 3.03
C VAL A 91 0.52 0.47 3.56
N LEU A 92 0.89 0.84 4.79
CA LEU A 92 0.36 2.02 5.44
C LEU A 92 1.49 3.04 5.61
N HIS A 93 1.40 4.12 4.85
CA HIS A 93 2.35 5.21 4.85
C HIS A 93 1.98 6.25 5.92
N HIS A 94 2.98 6.72 6.68
CA HIS A 94 2.79 7.71 7.73
C HIS A 94 4.00 8.64 7.93
N LYS A 95 3.80 9.77 8.62
CA LYS A 95 4.79 10.85 8.82
C LYS A 95 5.53 10.77 10.18
N GLY A 96 5.66 9.57 10.74
CA GLY A 96 6.27 9.32 12.05
C GLY A 96 5.30 9.31 13.22
N PHE A 97 5.84 9.09 14.43
CA PHE A 97 5.07 8.90 15.66
C PHE A 97 5.46 9.91 16.74
N LYS A 98 4.48 10.52 17.40
CA LYS A 98 4.70 11.26 18.65
C LYS A 98 4.51 10.37 19.89
N THR A 99 3.54 9.45 19.83
CA THR A 99 3.18 8.51 20.91
C THR A 99 2.62 7.21 20.30
N GLY A 100 2.47 6.14 21.10
CA GLY A 100 1.73 4.93 20.68
C GLY A 100 2.45 3.98 19.71
N ARG A 101 3.77 4.13 19.51
CA ARG A 101 4.57 3.31 18.59
C ARG A 101 4.41 1.80 18.82
N ALA A 102 4.41 1.36 20.08
CA ALA A 102 4.28 -0.05 20.42
C ALA A 102 2.91 -0.62 19.98
N LEU A 103 1.82 0.10 20.28
CA LEU A 103 0.47 -0.28 19.87
C LEU A 103 0.38 -0.40 18.35
N LEU A 104 0.92 0.58 17.62
CA LEU A 104 0.85 0.57 16.17
C LEU A 104 1.64 -0.59 15.55
N LEU A 105 2.84 -0.89 16.07
CA LEU A 105 3.63 -2.03 15.62
C LEU A 105 2.89 -3.35 15.90
N SER A 106 2.23 -3.46 17.05
CA SER A 106 1.39 -4.61 17.39
C SER A 106 0.22 -4.78 16.44
N LEU A 107 -0.48 -3.69 16.11
CA LEU A 107 -1.57 -3.68 15.12
C LEU A 107 -1.06 -4.06 13.73
N ALA A 108 0.03 -3.45 13.27
CA ALA A 108 0.63 -3.78 11.99
C ALA A 108 0.99 -5.27 11.88
N ARG A 109 1.53 -5.86 12.95
CA ARG A 109 1.80 -7.30 13.00
C ARG A 109 0.52 -8.13 12.96
N ALA A 110 -0.47 -7.81 13.79
CA ALA A 110 -1.74 -8.53 13.88
C ALA A 110 -2.48 -8.53 12.53
N PHE A 111 -2.48 -7.38 11.85
CA PHE A 111 -3.14 -7.19 10.57
C PHE A 111 -2.23 -7.50 9.37
N LYS A 112 -0.97 -7.92 9.57
CA LYS A 112 0.01 -8.19 8.50
C LYS A 112 0.19 -7.00 7.53
N VAL A 113 0.25 -5.79 8.06
CA VAL A 113 0.45 -4.53 7.34
C VAL A 113 1.92 -4.11 7.45
N GLU A 114 2.51 -3.68 6.35
CA GLU A 114 3.83 -3.05 6.33
C GLU A 114 3.67 -1.56 6.64
N LEU A 115 4.22 -1.12 7.77
CA LEU A 115 4.29 0.30 8.11
C LEU A 115 5.49 0.93 7.41
N GLN A 116 5.26 2.08 6.79
CA GLN A 116 6.33 2.87 6.23
C GLN A 116 6.30 4.30 6.75
N GLU A 117 7.32 4.62 7.56
CA GLU A 117 7.59 5.98 7.98
C GLU A 117 8.32 6.70 6.86
N CYS A 118 7.72 7.76 6.32
CA CYS A 118 8.34 8.57 5.30
C CYS A 118 8.10 10.05 5.60
N ARG A 119 9.22 10.78 5.72
CA ARG A 119 9.19 12.26 5.76
C ARG A 119 8.97 12.86 4.37
N SER A 120 9.18 12.05 3.33
CA SER A 120 8.93 12.41 1.93
C SER A 120 7.46 12.17 1.56
N LYS A 121 6.97 12.81 0.49
CA LYS A 121 5.59 12.62 -0.03
C LYS A 121 5.38 11.29 -0.77
N ALA A 122 6.38 10.40 -0.83
CA ALA A 122 6.29 9.19 -1.62
C ALA A 122 6.54 7.93 -0.77
N THR A 123 5.61 6.98 -0.86
CA THR A 123 5.74 5.60 -0.37
C THR A 123 6.82 4.90 -1.18
N ASP A 124 7.75 4.20 -0.55
CA ASP A 124 8.85 3.49 -1.18
C ASP A 124 8.68 1.96 -1.10
N LEU A 125 8.17 1.35 -2.18
CA LEU A 125 7.99 -0.09 -2.20
C LEU A 125 9.31 -0.86 -2.33
N CYS A 126 10.43 -0.23 -2.71
CA CYS A 126 11.70 -0.93 -2.91
C CYS A 126 12.17 -1.63 -1.63
N LEU A 127 12.12 -0.93 -0.49
CA LEU A 127 12.51 -1.50 0.80
C LEU A 127 11.63 -2.69 1.19
N ILE A 128 10.31 -2.59 0.97
CA ILE A 128 9.35 -3.64 1.31
C ILE A 128 9.57 -4.86 0.42
N LEU A 129 9.74 -4.65 -0.89
CA LEU A 129 9.97 -5.72 -1.86
C LEU A 129 11.29 -6.46 -1.59
N ARG A 130 12.38 -5.73 -1.29
CA ARG A 130 13.67 -6.31 -0.89
C ARG A 130 13.56 -7.13 0.40
N LYS A 131 12.95 -6.56 1.43
CA LYS A 131 12.74 -7.23 2.74
C LYS A 131 11.99 -8.55 2.58
N ARG A 132 11.04 -8.61 1.65
CA ARG A 132 10.24 -9.81 1.36
C ARG A 132 10.84 -10.71 0.28
N ARG A 133 12.04 -10.39 -0.24
CA ARG A 133 12.71 -11.14 -1.34
C ARG A 133 11.78 -11.32 -2.55
N LEU A 134 11.14 -10.22 -2.95
CA LEU A 134 10.22 -10.13 -4.09
C LEU A 134 10.84 -9.41 -5.29
N LEU A 135 12.14 -9.13 -5.21
CA LEU A 135 12.95 -8.63 -6.31
C LEU A 135 13.83 -9.78 -6.80
N SER A 136 14.08 -9.78 -8.10
CA SER A 136 14.94 -10.72 -8.82
C SER A 136 16.40 -10.54 -8.46
#